data_AF-A0A3N5VND8-F1
#
_entry.id   AF-A0A3N5VND8-F1
#
_cell.length_a   1.000
_cell.length_b   1.000
_cell.length_c   1.000
_cell.angle_alpha   90.00
_cell.angle_beta   90.00
_cell.angle_gamma   90.00
#
_symmetry.space_group_name_H-M   'P 1'
#
loop_
_entity.id
_entity.type
_entity.pdbx_description
1 polymer ?
#
loop_
_entity_poly.entity_id
_entity_poly.type
_entity_poly.pdbx_seq_one_letter_code
_entity_poly.pdbx_strand_id
1 'polypeptide(L)'
;MDDNQTQPNPPSENWNILERVNAFLSTLKTIYSQQGQLGKILFPGLSLLVFCCLCSMLFSLFPRNSSDIVPSPIVYPSEGIQATPTALFNFGASPFPTLAVPTSFPTIPSPSTATQTPTQFVPTATGTPIPTSTNPPATATSGSSMLILMVNKPAEYVEIQNTGNGPVELSGWRLVSVTGNQPCALSGILQPNEVLRIWAGTGNSGFSCGYSFNIWNDNQADPAVLYDPQGEEISRYP
;
A
#
# COMPACT_ATOMS: atom_id res chain seq x y z
N MET A 1 -17.96 -54.87 -24.93
CA MET A 1 -18.99 -55.27 -23.95
C MET A 1 -18.26 -55.66 -22.68
N ASP A 2 -18.33 -55.01 -21.53
CA ASP A 2 -18.93 -53.77 -21.06
C ASP A 2 -18.14 -53.45 -19.78
N ASP A 3 -17.43 -52.32 -19.73
CA ASP A 3 -16.77 -51.88 -18.50
C ASP A 3 -17.83 -51.23 -17.60
N ASN A 4 -18.27 -52.01 -16.61
CA ASN A 4 -19.20 -51.64 -15.57
C ASN A 4 -18.62 -50.53 -14.67
N GLN A 5 -18.94 -49.27 -14.97
CA GLN A 5 -18.71 -48.16 -14.06
C GLN A 5 -19.75 -48.18 -12.94
N THR A 6 -19.32 -48.60 -11.76
CA THR A 6 -20.07 -48.43 -10.51
C THR A 6 -20.13 -46.94 -10.17
N GLN A 7 -21.22 -46.28 -10.57
CA GLN A 7 -21.53 -44.91 -10.16
C GLN A 7 -21.82 -44.91 -8.65
N PRO A 8 -21.17 -44.07 -7.83
CA PRO A 8 -21.50 -43.97 -6.42
C PRO A 8 -22.91 -43.41 -6.24
N ASN A 9 -23.71 -44.06 -5.40
CA ASN A 9 -25.08 -43.64 -5.07
C ASN A 9 -25.09 -42.19 -4.54
N PRO A 10 -26.03 -41.33 -4.99
CA PRO A 10 -26.15 -39.98 -4.47
C PRO A 10 -26.63 -40.01 -3.00
N PRO A 11 -26.02 -39.21 -2.10
CA PRO A 11 -26.45 -39.14 -0.71
C PRO A 11 -27.80 -38.43 -0.58
N SER A 12 -28.60 -38.95 0.36
CA SER A 12 -29.98 -38.60 0.66
C SER A 12 -30.25 -37.10 0.80
N GLU A 13 -31.40 -36.69 0.27
CA GLU A 13 -31.92 -35.32 0.12
C GLU A 13 -32.18 -34.58 1.44
N ASN A 14 -31.12 -34.07 2.08
CA ASN A 14 -31.26 -33.00 3.06
C ASN A 14 -30.07 -32.03 2.95
N TRP A 15 -30.06 -31.25 1.87
CA TRP A 15 -28.96 -30.35 1.52
C TRP A 15 -29.18 -28.96 2.11
N ASN A 16 -28.22 -28.51 2.92
CA ASN A 16 -28.11 -27.11 3.32
C ASN A 16 -27.79 -26.28 2.06
N ILE A 17 -28.55 -25.21 1.79
CA ILE A 17 -28.40 -24.35 0.60
C ILE A 17 -26.95 -23.86 0.47
N LEU A 18 -26.27 -23.63 1.60
CA LEU A 18 -24.89 -23.20 1.66
C LEU A 18 -23.91 -24.23 1.04
N GLU A 19 -24.17 -25.53 1.21
CA GLU A 19 -23.33 -26.58 0.63
C GLU A 19 -23.53 -26.71 -0.89
N ARG A 20 -24.75 -26.45 -1.38
CA ARG A 20 -25.04 -26.42 -2.83
C ARG A 20 -24.31 -25.26 -3.52
N VAL A 21 -24.30 -24.09 -2.88
CA VAL A 21 -23.54 -22.93 -3.37
C VAL A 21 -22.05 -23.24 -3.35
N ASN A 22 -21.53 -23.82 -2.28
CA ASN A 22 -20.10 -24.13 -2.17
C ASN A 22 -19.64 -25.21 -3.18
N ALA A 23 -20.44 -26.26 -3.41
CA ALA A 23 -20.14 -27.28 -4.41
C ALA A 23 -20.19 -26.73 -5.83
N PHE A 24 -21.13 -25.84 -6.12
CA PHE A 24 -21.20 -25.15 -7.40
C PHE A 24 -20.01 -24.21 -7.61
N LEU A 25 -19.63 -23.44 -6.58
CA LEU A 25 -18.45 -22.56 -6.61
C LEU A 25 -17.15 -23.35 -6.79
N SER A 26 -17.00 -24.53 -6.17
CA SER A 26 -15.81 -25.37 -6.35
C SER A 26 -15.72 -25.95 -7.76
N THR A 27 -16.86 -26.31 -8.35
CA THR A 27 -16.94 -26.76 -9.74
C THR A 27 -16.54 -25.64 -10.70
N LEU A 28 -17.03 -24.41 -10.48
CA LEU A 28 -16.63 -23.24 -11.26
C LEU A 28 -15.13 -22.93 -11.09
N LYS A 29 -14.60 -23.02 -9.86
CA LYS A 29 -13.18 -22.79 -9.56
C LYS A 29 -12.28 -23.81 -10.28
N THR A 30 -12.73 -25.06 -10.38
CA THR A 30 -12.04 -26.13 -11.11
C THR A 30 -12.08 -25.91 -12.61
N ILE A 31 -13.23 -25.47 -13.16
CA ILE A 31 -13.34 -25.16 -14.59
C ILE A 31 -12.47 -23.93 -14.93
N TYR A 32 -12.41 -22.93 -14.05
CA TYR A 32 -11.62 -21.72 -14.25
C TYR A 32 -10.11 -21.97 -14.16
N SER A 33 -9.66 -22.85 -13.25
CA SER A 33 -8.23 -23.17 -13.10
C SER A 33 -7.68 -24.05 -14.24
N GLN A 34 -8.54 -24.78 -14.95
CA GLN A 34 -8.18 -25.62 -16.10
C GLN A 34 -8.12 -24.84 -17.43
N GLN A 35 -8.54 -23.58 -17.45
CA GLN A 35 -8.50 -22.74 -18.64
C GLN A 35 -7.12 -22.05 -18.73
N GLY A 36 -6.27 -22.52 -19.66
CA GLY A 36 -5.00 -21.85 -20.01
C GLY A 36 -5.20 -20.41 -20.50
N GLN A 37 -4.12 -19.67 -20.76
CA GLN A 37 -4.13 -18.21 -21.05
C GLN A 37 -5.10 -17.75 -22.17
N LEU A 38 -5.57 -18.64 -23.05
CA LEU A 38 -6.59 -18.35 -24.06
C LEU A 38 -8.04 -18.38 -23.53
N GLY A 39 -8.32 -19.05 -22.41
CA GLY A 39 -9.65 -19.16 -21.81
C GLY A 39 -10.06 -18.01 -20.90
N LYS A 40 -9.09 -17.22 -20.41
CA LYS A 40 -9.31 -16.03 -19.55
C LYS A 40 -10.03 -14.89 -20.27
N ILE A 41 -10.02 -14.88 -21.60
CA ILE A 41 -10.65 -13.83 -22.43
C ILE A 41 -12.04 -14.26 -22.93
N LEU A 42 -12.24 -15.55 -23.21
CA LEU A 42 -13.49 -16.09 -23.76
C LEU A 42 -14.62 -16.22 -22.72
N PHE A 43 -14.28 -16.55 -21.46
CA PHE A 43 -15.28 -16.74 -20.39
C PHE A 43 -16.00 -15.44 -19.94
N PRO A 44 -15.32 -14.31 -19.70
CA PRO A 44 -16.02 -13.06 -19.38
C PRO A 44 -16.84 -12.54 -20.56
N GLY A 45 -16.38 -12.75 -21.80
CA GLY A 45 -17.13 -12.38 -23.01
C GLY A 45 -18.43 -13.16 -23.16
N LEU A 46 -18.40 -14.48 -22.96
CA LEU A 46 -19.59 -15.33 -23.05
C LEU A 46 -20.56 -15.08 -21.88
N SER A 47 -20.04 -14.88 -20.66
CA SER A 47 -20.85 -14.55 -19.49
C SER A 47 -21.53 -13.18 -19.60
N LEU A 48 -20.83 -12.18 -20.16
CA LEU A 48 -21.39 -10.86 -20.42
C LEU A 48 -22.47 -10.91 -21.50
N LEU A 49 -22.30 -11.77 -22.53
CA LEU A 49 -23.27 -11.94 -23.61
C LEU A 49 -24.57 -12.61 -23.11
N VAL A 50 -24.46 -13.63 -22.26
CA VAL A 50 -25.62 -14.29 -21.63
C VAL A 50 -26.32 -13.34 -20.66
N PHE A 51 -25.56 -12.59 -19.85
CA PHE A 51 -26.13 -11.59 -18.93
C PHE A 51 -26.81 -10.44 -19.68
N CYS A 52 -26.24 -10.00 -20.82
CA CYS A 52 -26.83 -8.99 -21.69
C CYS A 52 -28.16 -9.49 -22.30
N CYS A 53 -28.20 -10.71 -22.82
CA CYS A 53 -29.44 -11.32 -23.34
C CYS A 53 -30.52 -11.47 -22.26
N LEU A 54 -30.16 -11.87 -21.04
CA LEU A 54 -31.08 -11.95 -19.90
C LEU A 54 -31.60 -10.57 -19.48
N CYS A 55 -30.76 -9.54 -19.54
CA CYS A 55 -31.14 -8.16 -19.22
C CYS A 55 -32.14 -7.60 -20.25
N SER A 56 -31.97 -7.89 -21.54
CA SER A 56 -32.92 -7.49 -22.59
C SER A 56 -34.28 -8.18 -22.46
N MET A 57 -34.31 -9.42 -21.98
CA MET A 57 -35.55 -10.16 -21.71
C MET A 57 -36.26 -9.66 -20.43
N LEU A 58 -35.52 -9.19 -19.42
CA LEU A 58 -36.13 -8.56 -18.24
C LEU A 58 -36.72 -7.17 -18.53
N PHE A 59 -36.08 -6.37 -19.40
CA PHE A 59 -36.59 -5.06 -19.78
C PHE A 59 -37.89 -5.11 -20.61
N SER A 60 -38.21 -6.25 -21.22
CA SER A 60 -39.46 -6.46 -21.97
C SER A 60 -40.65 -6.88 -21.10
N LEU A 61 -40.44 -7.15 -19.81
CA LEU A 61 -41.49 -7.49 -18.84
C LEU A 61 -41.93 -6.32 -17.96
N PHE A 62 -41.30 -5.15 -18.08
CA PHE A 62 -41.75 -3.93 -17.40
C PHE A 62 -42.57 -3.05 -18.35
N PRO A 63 -43.84 -2.74 -18.04
CA PRO A 63 -44.60 -1.79 -18.84
C PRO A 63 -43.93 -0.41 -18.77
N ARG A 64 -43.63 0.17 -19.94
CA ARG A 64 -43.20 1.57 -20.07
C ARG A 64 -44.26 2.47 -19.42
N ASN A 65 -43.99 2.96 -18.22
CA ASN A 65 -44.77 4.03 -17.63
C ASN A 65 -44.39 5.33 -18.34
N SER A 66 -45.09 5.65 -19.42
CA SER A 66 -45.03 6.96 -20.05
C SER A 66 -45.59 8.00 -19.08
N SER A 67 -44.69 8.76 -18.45
CA SER A 67 -45.06 10.02 -17.83
C SER A 67 -44.62 11.14 -18.77
N ASP A 68 -45.48 11.48 -19.73
CA ASP A 68 -45.43 12.74 -20.44
C ASP A 68 -45.63 13.87 -19.41
N ILE A 69 -44.52 14.38 -18.86
CA ILE A 69 -44.53 15.62 -18.10
C ILE A 69 -44.24 16.74 -19.10
N VAL A 70 -45.31 17.34 -19.58
CA VAL A 70 -45.29 18.62 -20.31
C VAL A 70 -44.84 19.71 -19.33
N PRO A 71 -43.76 20.47 -19.62
CA PRO A 71 -43.46 21.66 -18.84
C PRO A 71 -44.38 22.81 -19.27
N SER A 72 -45.24 23.27 -18.36
CA SER A 72 -45.99 24.51 -18.52
C SER A 72 -45.05 25.72 -18.55
N PRO A 73 -45.28 26.74 -19.40
CA PRO A 73 -44.51 27.98 -19.37
C PRO A 73 -44.92 28.83 -18.16
N ILE A 74 -43.96 29.16 -17.29
CA ILE A 74 -44.16 30.07 -16.18
C ILE A 74 -44.13 31.51 -16.71
N VAL A 75 -45.25 32.21 -16.51
CA VAL A 75 -45.44 33.64 -16.70
C VAL A 75 -44.71 34.39 -15.56
N TYR A 76 -43.86 35.35 -15.90
CA TYR A 76 -43.28 36.29 -14.93
C TYR A 76 -44.16 37.55 -14.81
N PRO A 77 -44.62 37.92 -13.61
CA PRO A 77 -44.94 39.30 -13.29
C PRO A 77 -43.72 40.01 -12.70
N SER A 78 -43.41 41.17 -13.26
CA SER A 78 -42.51 42.19 -12.73
C SER A 78 -43.18 43.00 -11.60
N GLU A 79 -42.34 43.77 -10.87
CA GLU A 79 -42.64 44.68 -9.74
C GLU A 79 -42.62 43.94 -8.39
N GLY A 80 -41.88 44.31 -7.35
CA GLY A 80 -41.24 45.57 -6.96
C GLY A 80 -41.47 45.73 -5.45
N ILE A 81 -40.46 46.23 -4.71
CA ILE A 81 -40.46 46.71 -3.31
C ILE A 81 -39.85 45.76 -2.24
N GLN A 82 -38.55 46.00 -2.00
CA GLN A 82 -37.91 46.34 -0.72
C GLN A 82 -38.54 45.83 0.59
N ALA A 83 -37.87 44.84 1.21
CA ALA A 83 -37.89 44.64 2.66
C ALA A 83 -36.53 44.14 3.17
N THR A 84 -36.11 44.78 4.26
CA THR A 84 -34.91 44.71 5.07
C THR A 84 -34.51 43.28 5.52
N PRO A 85 -33.22 42.90 5.52
CA PRO A 85 -32.78 41.71 6.24
C PRO A 85 -32.57 42.03 7.72
N THR A 86 -33.48 41.56 8.57
CA THR A 86 -33.24 41.42 10.02
C THR A 86 -32.25 40.27 10.23
N ALA A 87 -31.00 40.62 10.52
CA ALA A 87 -29.99 39.67 10.98
C ALA A 87 -30.33 39.18 12.40
N LEU A 88 -30.37 37.86 12.59
CA LEU A 88 -30.47 37.24 13.90
C LEU A 88 -29.33 36.25 14.06
N PHE A 89 -28.11 36.78 14.16
CA PHE A 89 -26.94 36.06 14.64
C PHE A 89 -26.48 36.70 15.95
N ASN A 90 -26.86 36.04 17.03
CA ASN A 90 -26.48 36.35 18.40
C ASN A 90 -25.13 35.71 18.70
N PHE A 91 -24.03 36.44 18.51
CA PHE A 91 -22.72 36.09 19.05
C PHE A 91 -22.46 36.92 20.30
N GLY A 92 -22.49 36.24 21.46
CA GLY A 92 -22.11 36.81 22.73
C GLY A 92 -20.65 37.26 22.71
N ALA A 93 -20.43 38.56 22.89
CA ALA A 93 -19.12 39.13 23.12
C ALA A 93 -18.63 38.75 24.53
N SER A 94 -17.68 37.84 24.60
CA SER A 94 -16.84 37.66 25.79
C SER A 94 -15.76 38.76 25.80
N PRO A 95 -15.57 39.51 26.89
CA PRO A 95 -14.45 40.45 26.99
C PRO A 95 -13.15 39.66 27.15
N PHE A 96 -12.35 39.61 26.08
CA PHE A 96 -10.97 39.12 26.17
C PHE A 96 -10.14 40.11 26.99
N PRO A 97 -9.37 39.66 28.00
CA PRO A 97 -8.43 40.53 28.70
C PRO A 97 -7.23 40.84 27.79
N THR A 98 -7.02 42.13 27.51
CA THR A 98 -5.80 42.65 26.89
C THR A 98 -4.62 42.50 27.86
N LEU A 99 -3.85 41.42 27.70
CA LEU A 99 -2.55 41.28 28.38
C LEU A 99 -1.49 42.08 27.61
N ALA A 100 -0.90 43.05 28.30
CA ALA A 100 0.24 43.81 27.82
C ALA A 100 1.44 42.87 27.59
N VAL A 101 2.04 42.95 26.41
CA VAL A 101 3.28 42.26 26.05
C VAL A 101 4.46 43.15 26.47
N PRO A 102 5.28 42.78 27.46
CA PRO A 102 6.55 43.46 27.68
C PRO A 102 7.59 42.96 26.68
N THR A 103 7.97 43.82 25.74
CA THR A 103 9.08 43.60 24.80
C THR A 103 10.40 43.93 25.49
N SER A 104 11.02 42.97 26.18
CA SER A 104 12.44 43.08 26.58
C SER A 104 13.30 42.26 25.63
N PHE A 105 13.86 42.96 24.63
CA PHE A 105 14.86 42.41 23.72
C PHE A 105 16.19 42.27 24.47
N PRO A 106 16.81 41.07 24.57
CA PRO A 106 18.13 40.94 25.18
C PRO A 106 19.18 41.52 24.22
N THR A 107 19.84 42.60 24.65
CA THR A 107 21.08 43.09 24.06
C THR A 107 22.17 42.03 24.21
N ILE A 108 22.58 41.41 23.11
CA ILE A 108 23.74 40.51 23.08
C ILE A 108 24.99 41.39 23.22
N PRO A 109 25.82 41.23 24.27
CA PRO A 109 27.10 41.92 24.35
C PRO A 109 28.03 41.40 23.26
N SER A 110 28.66 42.32 22.52
CA SER A 110 29.69 42.00 21.53
C SER A 110 30.86 41.26 22.19
N PRO A 111 31.38 40.18 21.60
CA PRO A 111 32.56 39.50 22.14
C PRO A 111 33.76 40.45 22.11
N SER A 112 34.46 40.55 23.24
CA SER A 112 35.71 41.30 23.36
C SER A 112 36.81 40.66 22.53
N THR A 113 37.42 41.48 21.66
CA THR A 113 38.65 41.15 20.93
C THR A 113 39.78 40.89 21.93
N ALA A 114 40.13 39.63 22.16
CA ALA A 114 41.35 39.24 22.84
C ALA A 114 42.52 39.32 21.86
N THR A 115 43.37 40.33 22.05
CA THR A 115 44.69 40.46 21.42
C THR A 115 45.55 39.27 21.86
N GLN A 116 45.76 38.30 20.97
CA GLN A 116 46.70 37.21 21.21
C GLN A 116 48.14 37.71 21.02
N THR A 117 48.93 37.62 22.08
CA THR A 117 50.39 37.73 22.07
C THR A 117 50.97 36.59 21.22
N PRO A 118 51.98 36.82 20.35
CA PRO A 118 52.58 35.74 19.57
C PRO A 118 53.46 34.88 20.48
N THR A 119 52.92 33.76 20.96
CA THR A 119 53.74 32.69 21.53
C THR A 119 54.31 31.86 20.38
N GLN A 120 55.64 31.89 20.27
CA GLN A 120 56.41 31.09 19.33
C GLN A 120 56.17 29.59 19.59
N PHE A 121 55.44 28.94 18.68
CA PHE A 121 55.23 27.49 18.72
C PHE A 121 56.48 26.78 18.19
N VAL A 122 57.04 25.91 19.04
CA VAL A 122 58.04 24.90 18.71
C VAL A 122 57.40 23.87 17.76
N PRO A 123 58.02 23.48 16.64
CA PRO A 123 57.47 22.44 15.77
C PRO A 123 57.44 21.10 16.51
N THR A 124 56.25 20.68 16.90
CA THR A 124 55.98 19.32 17.38
C THR A 124 55.84 18.42 16.16
N ALA A 125 56.58 17.30 16.15
CA ALA A 125 56.60 16.36 15.05
C ALA A 125 55.18 15.95 14.62
N THR A 126 54.89 16.17 13.35
CA THR A 126 53.68 15.73 12.65
C THR A 126 53.53 14.23 12.79
N GLY A 127 52.65 13.79 13.71
CA GLY A 127 52.09 12.45 13.66
C GLY A 127 51.29 12.35 12.36
N THR A 128 51.80 11.58 11.41
CA THR A 128 51.10 11.22 10.17
C THR A 128 49.69 10.75 10.51
N PRO A 129 48.62 11.28 9.87
CA PRO A 129 47.29 10.73 10.05
C PRO A 129 47.31 9.25 9.65
N ILE A 130 46.80 8.38 10.52
CA ILE A 130 46.49 6.99 10.18
C ILE A 130 45.57 7.03 8.96
N PRO A 131 45.89 6.36 7.84
CA PRO A 131 44.99 6.33 6.70
C PRO A 131 43.66 5.72 7.14
N THR A 132 42.59 6.51 7.03
CA THR A 132 41.22 6.01 7.05
C THR A 132 41.14 4.88 6.03
N SER A 133 40.84 3.66 6.49
CA SER A 133 40.58 2.51 5.62
C SER A 133 39.43 2.88 4.69
N THR A 134 39.79 3.31 3.49
CA THR A 134 38.85 3.49 2.38
C THR A 134 38.67 2.09 1.84
N ASN A 135 37.72 1.35 2.41
CA ASN A 135 37.45 0.00 1.93
C ASN A 135 37.06 0.13 0.45
N PRO A 136 37.71 -0.58 -0.48
CA PRO A 136 37.35 -0.56 -1.89
C PRO A 136 35.87 -0.96 -2.06
N PRO A 137 35.18 -0.53 -3.13
CA PRO A 137 33.84 -1.04 -3.44
C PRO A 137 33.90 -2.56 -3.49
N ALA A 138 33.31 -3.22 -2.49
CA ALA A 138 33.20 -4.65 -2.46
C ALA A 138 32.34 -5.03 -3.67
N THR A 139 33.00 -5.53 -4.71
CA THR A 139 32.36 -6.23 -5.81
C THR A 139 31.89 -7.55 -5.22
N ALA A 140 30.67 -7.57 -4.70
CA ALA A 140 30.06 -8.78 -4.17
C ALA A 140 29.65 -9.68 -5.34
N THR A 141 30.49 -10.67 -5.59
CA THR A 141 30.20 -11.90 -6.30
C THR A 141 28.85 -12.48 -5.84
N SER A 142 28.02 -12.82 -6.81
CA SER A 142 26.74 -13.53 -6.70
C SER A 142 26.77 -14.64 -5.63
N GLY A 143 25.96 -14.47 -4.60
CA GLY A 143 25.99 -15.17 -3.31
C GLY A 143 25.25 -14.31 -2.29
N SER A 144 23.98 -14.03 -2.58
CA SER A 144 23.25 -12.86 -2.10
C SER A 144 23.16 -12.79 -0.57
N SER A 145 23.66 -11.69 0.01
CA SER A 145 23.77 -11.49 1.45
C SER A 145 22.47 -11.00 2.12
N MET A 146 21.33 -11.16 1.46
CA MET A 146 20.04 -10.65 1.91
C MET A 146 19.02 -11.78 1.93
N LEU A 147 18.30 -11.93 3.04
CA LEU A 147 17.37 -13.02 3.28
C LEU A 147 16.03 -12.48 3.78
N ILE A 148 14.92 -13.03 3.28
CA ILE A 148 13.61 -12.90 3.92
C ILE A 148 13.54 -13.92 5.07
N LEU A 149 13.46 -13.44 6.31
CA LEU A 149 13.36 -14.29 7.49
C LEU A 149 11.95 -14.85 7.68
N MET A 150 10.95 -13.98 7.52
CA MET A 150 9.55 -14.37 7.72
C MET A 150 8.57 -13.41 7.06
N VAL A 151 7.36 -13.93 6.80
CA VAL A 151 6.16 -13.18 6.47
C VAL A 151 5.13 -13.41 7.58
N ASN A 152 4.73 -12.35 8.29
CA ASN A 152 3.63 -12.41 9.25
C ASN A 152 2.34 -11.96 8.56
N LYS A 153 1.57 -12.92 8.01
CA LYS A 153 0.31 -12.59 7.32
C LYS A 153 -0.69 -11.90 8.26
N PRO A 154 -1.03 -12.43 9.46
CA PRO A 154 -2.01 -11.78 10.33
C PRO A 154 -1.64 -10.35 10.75
N ALA A 155 -0.35 -10.06 10.94
CA ALA A 155 0.13 -8.76 11.37
C ALA A 155 0.62 -7.86 10.21
N GLU A 156 0.54 -8.31 8.96
CA GLU A 156 0.87 -7.52 7.76
C GLU A 156 2.31 -6.96 7.72
N TYR A 157 3.31 -7.79 8.01
CA TYR A 157 4.71 -7.39 7.84
C TYR A 157 5.63 -8.52 7.36
N VAL A 158 6.77 -8.12 6.82
CA VAL A 158 7.89 -9.00 6.44
C VAL A 158 9.14 -8.57 7.19
N GLU A 159 10.00 -9.52 7.54
CA GLU A 159 11.32 -9.23 8.07
C GLU A 159 12.40 -9.69 7.10
N ILE A 160 13.32 -8.79 6.76
CA ILE A 160 14.50 -9.09 5.95
C ILE A 160 15.76 -8.88 6.79
N GLN A 161 16.82 -9.63 6.48
CA GLN A 161 18.10 -9.53 7.16
C GLN A 161 19.24 -9.41 6.16
N ASN A 162 20.21 -8.54 6.47
CA ASN A 162 21.52 -8.58 5.84
C ASN A 162 22.38 -9.63 6.55
N THR A 163 22.57 -10.79 5.93
CA THR A 163 23.42 -11.88 6.44
C THR A 163 24.87 -11.76 5.99
N GLY A 164 25.23 -10.65 5.31
CA GLY A 164 26.58 -10.36 4.86
C GLY A 164 27.45 -9.71 5.92
N ASN A 165 28.72 -9.52 5.57
CA ASN A 165 29.73 -8.91 6.45
C ASN A 165 29.91 -7.41 6.24
N GLY A 166 29.15 -6.79 5.31
CA GLY A 166 29.22 -5.36 5.02
C GLY A 166 27.83 -4.71 4.96
N PRO A 167 27.73 -3.38 5.10
CA PRO A 167 26.48 -2.67 4.96
C PRO A 167 25.90 -2.81 3.54
N VAL A 168 24.58 -2.91 3.43
CA VAL A 168 23.84 -2.99 2.16
C VAL A 168 23.00 -1.72 2.01
N GLU A 169 23.17 -0.99 0.91
CA GLU A 169 22.28 0.10 0.51
C GLU A 169 21.06 -0.47 -0.21
N LEU A 170 19.86 -0.14 0.29
CA LEU A 170 18.59 -0.68 -0.18
C LEU A 170 17.96 0.16 -1.31
N SER A 171 18.58 1.26 -1.72
CA SER A 171 18.10 2.04 -2.87
C SER A 171 17.96 1.17 -4.12
N GLY A 172 16.73 1.14 -4.67
CA GLY A 172 16.38 0.34 -5.86
C GLY A 172 15.93 -1.09 -5.58
N TRP A 173 16.09 -1.59 -4.35
CA TRP A 173 15.58 -2.89 -3.95
C TRP A 173 14.06 -2.89 -3.85
N ARG A 174 13.46 -4.06 -4.09
CA ARG A 174 11.99 -4.23 -4.08
C ARG A 174 11.59 -5.51 -3.35
N LEU A 175 10.68 -5.39 -2.40
CA LEU A 175 9.95 -6.52 -1.83
C LEU A 175 8.60 -6.65 -2.53
N VAL A 176 8.20 -7.84 -2.95
CA VAL A 176 6.97 -8.06 -3.72
C VAL A 176 6.11 -9.14 -3.06
N SER A 177 4.83 -8.83 -2.83
CA SER A 177 3.77 -9.82 -2.64
C SER A 177 3.37 -10.35 -4.02
N VAL A 178 3.58 -11.65 -4.25
CA VAL A 178 3.48 -12.24 -5.60
C VAL A 178 2.03 -12.44 -6.02
N THR A 179 1.15 -12.84 -5.10
CA THR A 179 -0.23 -13.19 -5.45
C THR A 179 -1.03 -11.99 -5.93
N GLY A 180 -0.84 -10.82 -5.32
CA GLY A 180 -1.47 -9.58 -5.79
C GLY A 180 -0.55 -8.66 -6.61
N ASN A 181 0.72 -9.05 -6.84
CA ASN A 181 1.73 -8.28 -7.55
C ASN A 181 1.91 -6.85 -6.98
N GLN A 182 2.06 -6.75 -5.66
CA GLN A 182 2.22 -5.47 -4.94
C GLN A 182 3.70 -5.22 -4.62
N PRO A 183 4.37 -4.27 -5.31
CA PRO A 183 5.77 -3.95 -5.07
C PRO A 183 5.95 -2.88 -3.98
N CYS A 184 6.88 -3.14 -3.07
CA CYS A 184 7.33 -2.24 -2.02
C CYS A 184 8.78 -1.83 -2.27
N ALA A 185 8.99 -0.57 -2.66
CA ALA A 185 10.33 -0.03 -2.84
C ALA A 185 11.01 0.15 -1.48
N LEU A 186 12.26 -0.29 -1.36
CA LEU A 186 13.06 -0.19 -0.14
C LEU A 186 14.06 0.97 -0.23
N SER A 187 14.55 1.43 0.92
CA SER A 187 15.57 2.47 0.99
C SER A 187 16.30 2.43 2.34
N GLY A 188 17.48 3.04 2.40
CA GLY A 188 18.30 3.12 3.60
C GLY A 188 19.42 2.09 3.61
N ILE A 189 20.19 2.08 4.69
CA ILE A 189 21.35 1.20 4.83
C ILE A 189 21.05 0.16 5.89
N LEU A 190 21.22 -1.12 5.55
CA LEU A 190 21.09 -2.24 6.47
C LEU A 190 22.49 -2.76 6.85
N GLN A 191 22.85 -2.63 8.13
CA GLN A 191 24.14 -3.07 8.64
C GLN A 191 24.25 -4.61 8.67
N PRO A 192 25.46 -5.18 8.76
CA PRO A 192 25.65 -6.61 8.95
C PRO A 192 24.81 -7.17 10.11
N ASN A 193 24.08 -8.26 9.84
CA ASN A 193 23.15 -8.95 10.74
C ASN A 193 21.92 -8.14 11.18
N GLU A 194 21.74 -6.92 10.69
CA GLU A 194 20.57 -6.09 11.01
C GLU A 194 19.32 -6.64 10.33
N VAL A 195 18.19 -6.57 11.06
CA VAL A 195 16.88 -6.99 10.59
C VAL A 195 16.01 -5.76 10.36
N LEU A 196 15.47 -5.64 9.16
CA LEU A 196 14.47 -4.63 8.82
C LEU A 196 13.08 -5.26 8.79
N ARG A 197 12.20 -4.76 9.65
CA ARG A 197 10.75 -5.03 9.56
C ARG A 197 10.09 -4.04 8.62
N ILE A 198 9.30 -4.57 7.70
CA ILE A 198 8.63 -3.85 6.63
C ILE A 198 7.13 -4.08 6.76
N TRP A 199 6.39 -3.05 7.14
CA TRP A 199 4.93 -3.11 7.23
C TRP A 199 4.29 -2.96 5.85
N ALA A 200 3.24 -3.72 5.56
CA ALA A 200 2.47 -3.54 4.33
C ALA A 200 1.79 -2.16 4.30
N GLY A 201 1.12 -1.81 5.40
CA GLY A 201 0.32 -0.60 5.48
C GLY A 201 0.92 0.52 6.33
N THR A 202 0.24 1.67 6.32
CA THR A 202 0.57 2.84 7.14
C THR A 202 0.10 2.67 8.59
N GLY A 203 0.68 3.46 9.51
CA GLY A 203 0.18 3.58 10.90
C GLY A 203 1.01 2.83 11.95
N ASN A 204 1.92 1.96 11.51
CA ASN A 204 2.96 1.40 12.37
C ASN A 204 4.21 2.28 12.33
N SER A 205 4.99 2.27 13.41
CA SER A 205 6.31 2.90 13.41
C SER A 205 7.31 2.07 12.61
N GLY A 206 8.24 2.74 11.94
CA GLY A 206 9.29 2.12 11.12
C GLY A 206 8.99 2.15 9.62
N PHE A 207 9.63 1.26 8.87
CA PHE A 207 9.53 1.20 7.41
C PHE A 207 8.17 0.62 6.98
N SER A 208 7.54 1.23 5.97
CA SER A 208 6.22 0.85 5.48
C SER A 208 6.12 0.98 3.97
N CYS A 209 5.42 0.05 3.33
CA CYS A 209 5.08 0.08 1.91
C CYS A 209 3.91 1.03 1.59
N GLY A 210 3.20 1.51 2.61
CA GLY A 210 2.17 2.54 2.47
C GLY A 210 0.83 2.07 1.89
N TYR A 211 0.56 0.77 1.83
CA TYR A 211 -0.74 0.28 1.36
C TYR A 211 -1.87 0.64 2.35
N SER A 212 -3.06 0.93 1.82
CA SER A 212 -4.27 1.19 2.62
C SER A 212 -5.05 -0.08 2.95
N PHE A 213 -4.58 -1.24 2.50
CA PHE A 213 -5.21 -2.55 2.65
C PHE A 213 -4.15 -3.62 2.91
N ASN A 214 -4.60 -4.77 3.40
CA ASN A 214 -3.75 -5.93 3.65
C ASN A 214 -3.29 -6.53 2.33
N ILE A 215 -1.99 -6.72 2.16
CA ILE A 215 -1.42 -7.34 0.96
C ILE A 215 -1.04 -8.79 1.20
N TRP A 216 -0.75 -9.16 2.45
CA TRP A 216 -0.33 -10.53 2.79
C TRP A 216 -1.53 -11.39 3.19
N ASN A 217 -2.42 -10.92 4.06
CA ASN A 217 -3.54 -11.68 4.61
C ASN A 217 -4.71 -11.79 3.61
N ASP A 218 -4.56 -12.67 2.62
CA ASP A 218 -5.42 -12.78 1.43
C ASP A 218 -6.14 -14.13 1.28
N ASN A 219 -6.14 -14.99 2.31
CA ASN A 219 -6.66 -16.37 2.30
C ASN A 219 -6.05 -17.30 1.23
N GLN A 220 -4.93 -16.91 0.62
CA GLN A 220 -4.21 -17.71 -0.38
C GLN A 220 -2.76 -17.92 0.06
N ALA A 221 -2.00 -18.77 -0.64
CA ALA A 221 -0.56 -18.73 -0.54
C ALA A 221 -0.08 -17.43 -1.22
N ASP A 222 0.80 -16.68 -0.58
CA ASP A 222 1.31 -15.43 -1.13
C ASP A 222 2.80 -15.30 -0.84
N PRO A 223 3.65 -15.77 -1.77
CA PRO A 223 5.08 -15.69 -1.60
C PRO A 223 5.56 -14.25 -1.54
N ALA A 224 6.50 -13.98 -0.63
CA ALA A 224 7.27 -12.75 -0.63
C ALA A 224 8.55 -12.96 -1.43
N VAL A 225 8.89 -12.01 -2.32
CA VAL A 225 10.10 -12.05 -3.13
C VAL A 225 10.87 -10.75 -2.99
N LEU A 226 12.16 -10.86 -2.68
CA LEU A 226 13.07 -9.73 -2.60
C LEU A 226 13.91 -9.68 -3.87
N TYR A 227 13.82 -8.56 -4.58
CA TYR A 227 14.62 -8.26 -5.77
C TYR A 227 15.67 -7.20 -5.46
N ASP A 228 16.84 -7.35 -6.07
CA ASP A 228 17.88 -6.34 -6.07
C ASP A 228 17.55 -5.18 -7.06
N PRO A 229 18.40 -4.14 -7.13
CA PRO A 229 18.21 -3.03 -8.06
C PRO A 229 18.24 -3.43 -9.55
N GLN A 230 18.92 -4.53 -9.89
CA GLN A 230 18.99 -5.09 -11.24
C GLN A 230 17.74 -5.89 -11.61
N GLY A 231 16.89 -6.21 -10.62
CA GLY A 231 15.69 -7.01 -10.78
C GLY A 231 15.94 -8.51 -10.66
N GLU A 232 17.10 -8.94 -10.16
CA GLU A 232 17.39 -10.33 -9.85
C GLU A 232 16.70 -10.73 -8.53
N GLU A 233 16.09 -11.91 -8.51
CA GLU A 233 15.50 -12.48 -7.30
C GLU A 233 16.61 -12.93 -6.35
N ILE A 234 16.67 -12.29 -5.18
CA ILE A 234 17.70 -12.54 -4.16
C ILE A 234 17.20 -13.52 -3.11
N SER A 235 15.93 -13.41 -2.72
CA SER A 235 15.35 -14.24 -1.68
C SER A 235 13.85 -14.41 -1.86
N ARG A 236 13.33 -15.56 -1.43
CA ARG A 236 11.92 -15.91 -1.49
C ARG A 236 11.48 -16.57 -0.20
N TYR A 237 10.31 -16.17 0.29
CA TYR A 237 9.60 -16.83 1.37
C TYR A 237 8.26 -17.37 0.83
N PRO A 238 7.91 -18.64 1.08
CA PRO A 238 6.72 -19.29 0.49
C PRO A 238 5.39 -18.80 1.08
#